data_AF-A0A837AP79-F1
#
_entry.id   AF-A0A837AP79-F1
#
_cell.length_a   1.000
_cell.length_b   1.000
_cell.length_c   1.000
_cell.angle_alpha   90.00
_cell.angle_beta   90.00
_cell.angle_gamma   90.00
#
_symmetry.space_group_name_H-M   'P 1'
#
loop_
_entity.id
_entity.type
_entity.pdbx_description
1 polymer ?
#
loop_
_entity_poly.entity_id
_entity_poly.type
_entity_poly.pdbx_seq_one_letter_code
_entity_poly.pdbx_strand_id
1 'polypeptide(L)'
;AGVEFLDIISPQYIADLVAWGAIGARTTESQVHRELASGLSCPVGFKNGTGGDVKIAVDAVGAASHPHHFLAVTKDGHTAVAATAGNPDCHVILRGGKQPNYDAANVEAASQ
;
A
#
# COMPACT_ATOMS: atom_id res chain seq x y z
N ALA A 1 2.39 -15.20 -6.04
CA ALA A 1 2.23 -15.24 -4.57
C ALA A 1 1.84 -13.85 -4.06
N GLY A 2 1.33 -13.73 -2.82
CA GLY A 2 1.04 -12.43 -2.19
C GLY A 2 1.92 -12.20 -0.97
N VAL A 3 2.38 -10.96 -0.74
CA VAL A 3 3.26 -10.60 0.39
C VAL A 3 2.85 -9.27 1.02
N GLU A 4 3.28 -9.03 2.26
CA GLU A 4 3.23 -7.71 2.88
C GLU A 4 4.60 -7.03 2.70
N PHE A 5 4.62 -5.81 2.17
CA PHE A 5 5.86 -5.04 2.02
C PHE A 5 6.06 -4.15 3.24
N LEU A 6 6.90 -4.60 4.18
CA LEU A 6 7.17 -3.90 5.46
C LEU A 6 8.24 -2.81 5.36
N ASP A 7 9.07 -2.86 4.32
CA ASP A 7 10.18 -1.95 4.12
C ASP A 7 10.35 -1.62 2.63
N ILE A 8 11.19 -0.62 2.32
CA ILE A 8 11.39 -0.10 0.96
C ILE A 8 12.58 -0.73 0.21
N ILE A 9 13.28 -1.68 0.82
CA ILE A 9 14.48 -2.32 0.27
C ILE A 9 14.15 -3.73 -0.23
N SER A 10 13.48 -4.55 0.59
CA SER A 10 13.13 -5.93 0.26
C SER A 10 12.36 -6.10 -1.07
N PRO A 11 11.49 -5.17 -1.52
CA PRO A 11 10.83 -5.29 -2.81
C PRO A 11 11.81 -5.42 -4.00
N GLN A 12 13.00 -4.80 -3.95
CA GLN A 12 13.98 -4.91 -5.03
C GLN A 12 14.46 -6.35 -5.30
N TYR A 13 14.33 -7.23 -4.30
CA TYR A 13 14.81 -8.61 -4.35
C TYR A 13 13.73 -9.64 -4.69
N ILE A 14 12.46 -9.32 -4.48
CA ILE A 14 11.36 -10.30 -4.57
C ILE A 14 10.18 -9.86 -5.42
N ALA A 15 10.06 -8.56 -5.75
CA ALA A 15 8.83 -8.02 -6.35
C ALA A 15 8.52 -8.62 -7.73
N ASP A 16 9.51 -9.12 -8.46
CA ASP A 16 9.35 -9.82 -9.73
C ASP A 16 8.62 -11.17 -9.61
N LEU A 17 8.51 -11.72 -8.40
CA LEU A 17 7.80 -12.97 -8.08
C LEU A 17 6.45 -12.73 -7.37
N VAL A 18 6.12 -11.46 -7.10
CA VAL A 18 4.93 -11.08 -6.34
C VAL A 18 3.81 -10.66 -7.29
N ALA A 19 2.66 -11.31 -7.16
CA ALA A 19 1.46 -11.02 -7.96
C ALA A 19 0.52 -10.01 -7.28
N TRP A 20 0.68 -9.79 -5.97
CA TRP A 20 -0.16 -8.90 -5.17
C TRP A 20 0.58 -8.48 -3.89
N GLY A 21 0.54 -7.20 -3.55
CA GLY A 21 1.16 -6.63 -2.35
C GLY A 21 0.13 -6.16 -1.32
N ALA A 22 0.51 -6.21 -0.05
CA ALA A 22 -0.22 -5.56 1.04
C ALA A 22 0.64 -4.49 1.72
N ILE A 23 0.01 -3.38 2.12
CA ILE A 23 0.55 -2.44 3.10
C ILE A 23 -0.19 -2.62 4.42
N GLY A 24 0.58 -2.80 5.49
CA GLY A 24 0.09 -3.10 6.83
C GLY A 24 -0.71 -1.94 7.44
N ALA A 25 -1.65 -2.26 8.34
CA ALA A 25 -2.48 -1.27 9.02
C ALA A 25 -1.70 -0.22 9.84
N ARG A 26 -0.42 -0.49 10.16
CA ARG A 26 0.49 0.42 10.89
C ARG A 26 1.35 1.26 9.95
N THR A 27 1.38 0.93 8.66
CA THR A 27 2.19 1.61 7.65
C THR A 27 1.34 2.21 6.54
N THR A 28 0.02 1.99 6.51
CA THR A 28 -0.91 2.65 5.58
C THR A 28 -0.85 4.18 5.64
N GLU A 29 -0.62 4.77 6.82
CA GLU A 29 -0.42 6.23 6.97
C GLU A 29 0.99 6.69 6.61
N SER A 30 1.95 5.76 6.48
CA SER A 30 3.33 6.11 6.18
C SER A 30 3.45 6.57 4.74
N GLN A 31 3.85 7.82 4.56
CA GLN A 31 4.07 8.40 3.24
C GLN A 31 5.08 7.58 2.41
N VAL A 32 6.14 7.10 3.04
CA VAL A 32 7.17 6.27 2.38
C VAL A 32 6.60 4.95 1.84
N HIS A 33 5.58 4.37 2.50
CA HIS A 33 4.93 3.16 1.99
C HIS A 33 3.94 3.45 0.86
N ARG A 34 3.31 4.64 0.86
CA ARG A 34 2.45 5.11 -0.24
C ARG A 34 3.29 5.38 -1.50
N GLU A 35 4.45 6.00 -1.32
CA GLU A 35 5.47 6.21 -2.35
C GLU A 35 5.98 4.87 -2.91
N LEU A 36 6.34 3.92 -2.05
CA LEU A 36 6.70 2.57 -2.49
C LEU A 36 5.58 1.93 -3.34
N ALA A 37 4.35 1.93 -2.84
CA ALA A 37 3.21 1.31 -3.52
C ALA A 37 2.95 1.90 -4.91
N SER A 38 3.19 3.21 -5.09
CA SER A 38 3.06 3.89 -6.38
C SER A 38 4.03 3.39 -7.46
N GLY A 39 5.11 2.69 -7.08
CA GLY A 39 6.11 2.13 -7.98
C GLY A 39 6.08 0.61 -8.11
N LEU A 40 5.23 -0.09 -7.36
CA LEU A 40 5.14 -1.55 -7.43
C LEU A 40 4.41 -1.98 -8.70
N SER A 41 4.95 -3.00 -9.38
CA SER A 41 4.40 -3.53 -10.64
C SER A 41 3.21 -4.48 -10.45
N CYS A 42 2.69 -4.59 -9.23
CA CYS A 42 1.54 -5.44 -8.90
C CYS A 42 0.46 -4.63 -8.18
N PRO A 43 -0.80 -5.12 -8.17
CA PRO A 43 -1.86 -4.51 -7.37
C PRO A 43 -1.50 -4.48 -5.87
N VAL A 44 -1.90 -3.41 -5.18
CA VAL A 44 -1.57 -3.20 -3.77
C VAL A 44 -2.83 -2.97 -2.93
N GLY A 45 -3.00 -3.75 -1.87
CA GLY A 45 -4.05 -3.56 -0.89
C GLY A 45 -3.59 -2.80 0.34
N PHE A 46 -4.24 -1.69 0.67
CA PHE A 46 -4.01 -0.93 1.89
C PHE A 46 -5.00 -1.33 2.98
N LYS A 47 -4.48 -1.82 4.11
CA LYS A 47 -5.32 -2.15 5.28
C LYS A 47 -5.84 -0.88 5.95
N ASN A 48 -7.12 -0.87 6.37
CA ASN A 48 -7.64 0.19 7.24
C ASN A 48 -6.82 0.28 8.55
N GLY A 49 -6.81 1.46 9.17
CA GLY A 49 -6.03 1.73 10.38
C GLY A 49 -6.41 0.79 11.53
N THR A 50 -5.49 0.55 12.47
CA THR A 50 -5.69 -0.38 13.59
C THR A 50 -6.89 -0.02 14.48
N GLY A 51 -7.31 1.24 14.50
CA GLY A 51 -8.52 1.72 15.17
C GLY A 51 -9.83 1.39 14.44
N GLY A 52 -9.78 0.98 13.17
CA GLY A 52 -10.96 0.75 12.31
C GLY A 52 -11.16 1.83 11.23
N ASP A 53 -10.32 2.87 11.20
CA ASP A 53 -10.48 4.00 10.28
C ASP A 53 -10.13 3.61 8.83
N VAL A 54 -11.16 3.60 7.99
CA VAL A 54 -11.09 3.26 6.55
C VAL A 54 -10.54 4.43 5.73
N LYS A 55 -10.74 5.68 6.16
CA LYS A 55 -10.30 6.88 5.43
C LYS A 55 -8.79 6.85 5.20
N ILE A 56 -8.03 6.40 6.19
CA ILE A 56 -6.58 6.21 6.11
C ILE A 56 -6.17 5.37 4.89
N ALA A 57 -6.90 4.28 4.60
CA ALA A 57 -6.63 3.41 3.46
C ALA A 57 -7.07 4.03 2.14
N VAL A 58 -8.22 4.74 2.12
CA VAL A 58 -8.69 5.47 0.94
C VAL A 58 -7.69 6.56 0.54
N ASP A 59 -7.19 7.33 1.51
CA ASP A 59 -6.17 8.35 1.29
C ASP A 59 -4.88 7.73 0.74
N ALA A 60 -4.53 6.52 1.20
CA ALA A 60 -3.35 5.80 0.73
C ALA A 60 -3.48 5.30 -0.72
N VAL A 61 -4.66 4.77 -1.09
CA VAL A 61 -4.99 4.40 -2.49
C VAL A 61 -4.89 5.64 -3.39
N GLY A 62 -5.49 6.76 -2.98
CA GLY A 62 -5.40 8.02 -3.71
C GLY A 62 -3.96 8.49 -3.86
N ALA A 63 -3.17 8.50 -2.79
CA ALA A 63 -1.77 8.89 -2.85
C ALA A 63 -0.94 7.97 -3.77
N ALA A 64 -1.10 6.65 -3.66
CA ALA A 64 -0.35 5.68 -4.46
C ALA A 64 -0.69 5.75 -5.95
N SER A 65 -1.87 6.22 -6.32
CA SER A 65 -2.27 6.41 -7.73
C SER A 65 -1.52 7.54 -8.45
N HIS A 66 -0.81 8.41 -7.73
CA HIS A 66 -0.06 9.53 -8.29
C HIS A 66 1.44 9.23 -8.44
N PRO A 67 2.14 9.91 -9.37
CA PRO A 67 3.61 9.89 -9.44
C PRO A 67 4.27 10.44 -8.17
N HIS A 68 5.36 9.81 -7.73
CA HIS A 68 6.19 10.27 -6.61
C HIS A 68 7.67 10.33 -6.98
N HIS A 69 8.43 11.13 -6.22
CA HIS A 69 9.89 11.11 -6.22
C HIS A 69 10.40 10.94 -4.79
N PHE A 70 11.20 9.91 -4.53
CA PHE A 70 11.66 9.58 -3.17
C PHE A 70 13.00 8.86 -3.17
N LEU A 71 13.68 8.84 -2.03
CA LEU A 71 14.96 8.14 -1.87
C LEU A 71 14.73 6.63 -1.74
N ALA A 72 15.41 5.85 -2.57
CA ALA A 72 15.31 4.40 -2.62
C ALA A 72 16.68 3.75 -2.90
N VAL A 73 16.69 2.42 -2.93
CA VAL A 73 17.85 1.63 -3.34
C VAL A 73 17.61 1.02 -4.73
N THR A 74 18.64 1.07 -5.57
CA THR A 74 18.66 0.45 -6.89
C THR A 74 18.93 -1.06 -6.79
N LYS A 75 18.72 -1.80 -7.89
CA LYS A 75 19.05 -3.23 -7.96
C LYS A 75 20.54 -3.54 -7.71
N ASP A 76 21.43 -2.59 -7.99
CA ASP A 76 22.87 -2.71 -7.71
C ASP A 76 23.25 -2.34 -6.27
N GLY A 77 22.27 -1.98 -5.42
CA GLY A 77 22.48 -1.66 -4.01
C GLY A 77 22.89 -0.21 -3.73
N HIS A 78 22.90 0.67 -4.73
CA HIS A 78 23.20 2.09 -4.55
C HIS A 78 21.94 2.88 -4.20
N THR A 79 22.08 3.90 -3.34
CA THR A 79 21.03 4.87 -3.07
C THR A 79 20.82 5.78 -4.29
N ALA A 80 19.55 5.99 -4.67
CA ALA A 80 19.15 6.88 -5.75
C ALA A 80 17.79 7.53 -5.47
N VAL A 81 17.42 8.50 -6.30
CA VAL A 81 16.04 9.01 -6.34
C VAL A 81 15.24 8.11 -7.27
N ALA A 82 14.22 7.45 -6.74
CA ALA A 82 13.21 6.75 -7.52
C ALA A 82 12.16 7.75 -8.02
N ALA A 83 11.69 7.56 -9.24
CA ALA A 83 10.55 8.26 -9.82
C ALA A 83 9.51 7.22 -10.24
N THR A 84 8.28 7.35 -9.77
CA THR A 84 7.19 6.40 -10.04
C THR A 84 6.12 7.05 -10.91
N ALA A 85 5.34 6.22 -11.61
CA ALA A 85 4.24 6.68 -12.47
C ALA A 85 2.89 6.74 -11.72
N GLY A 86 2.82 6.23 -10.49
CA GLY A 86 1.57 5.91 -9.82
C GLY A 86 1.13 4.47 -10.08
N ASN A 87 0.35 3.93 -9.15
CA ASN A 87 -0.21 2.58 -9.22
C ASN A 87 -1.74 2.66 -9.25
N PRO A 88 -2.38 2.47 -10.42
CA PRO A 88 -3.83 2.53 -10.56
C PRO A 88 -4.56 1.33 -9.92
N ASP A 89 -3.82 0.25 -9.61
CA ASP A 89 -4.37 -1.02 -9.15
C ASP A 89 -4.33 -1.15 -7.61
N CYS A 90 -4.56 -0.04 -6.92
CA CYS A 90 -4.63 0.00 -5.45
C CYS A 90 -6.08 -0.18 -4.95
N HIS A 91 -6.25 -0.86 -3.82
CA HIS A 91 -7.56 -1.06 -3.19
C HIS A 91 -7.49 -1.05 -1.66
N VAL A 92 -8.65 -0.95 -1.02
CA VAL A 92 -8.80 -0.98 0.44
C VAL A 92 -9.02 -2.41 0.94
N ILE A 93 -8.46 -2.74 2.09
CA ILE A 93 -8.72 -3.99 2.83
C ILE A 93 -9.39 -3.66 4.16
N LEU A 94 -10.65 -4.10 4.32
CA LEU A 94 -11.37 -4.09 5.59
C LEU A 94 -10.86 -5.24 6.48
N ARG A 95 -10.27 -4.91 7.62
CA ARG A 95 -9.62 -5.87 8.53
C ARG A 95 -10.00 -5.69 10.00
N GLY A 96 -11.07 -4.94 10.27
CA GLY A 96 -11.57 -4.57 11.58
C GLY A 96 -10.71 -3.53 12.28
N GLY A 97 -11.02 -3.31 13.54
CA GLY A 97 -10.27 -2.45 14.46
C GLY A 97 -10.62 -2.83 15.89
N LYS A 98 -11.21 -1.90 16.64
CA LYS A 98 -11.82 -2.22 17.95
C LYS A 98 -13.01 -3.17 17.82
N GLN A 99 -13.72 -3.10 16.70
CA GLN A 99 -14.81 -4.00 16.31
C GLN A 99 -14.53 -4.58 14.92
N PRO A 100 -15.10 -5.74 14.57
CA PRO A 100 -15.08 -6.24 13.19
C PRO A 100 -15.83 -5.28 12.25
N ASN A 101 -15.42 -5.22 10.98
CA ASN A 101 -16.03 -4.35 9.96
C ASN A 101 -16.30 -5.09 8.63
N TYR A 102 -16.64 -6.38 8.70
CA TYR A 102 -16.90 -7.22 7.53
C TYR A 102 -18.39 -7.34 7.17
N ASP A 103 -19.28 -6.83 8.03
CA ASP A 103 -20.72 -6.94 7.80
C ASP A 103 -21.21 -6.03 6.66
N ALA A 104 -22.44 -6.26 6.21
CA ALA A 104 -23.02 -5.52 5.08
C ALA A 104 -23.06 -4.01 5.32
N ALA A 105 -23.29 -3.55 6.55
CA ALA A 105 -23.35 -2.13 6.87
C ALA A 105 -21.97 -1.45 6.73
N ASN A 106 -20.91 -2.12 7.19
CA ASN A 106 -19.54 -1.63 7.04
C ASN A 106 -19.06 -1.68 5.58
N VAL A 107 -19.42 -2.73 4.83
CA VAL A 107 -19.09 -2.83 3.40
C VAL A 107 -19.78 -1.73 2.60
N GLU A 108 -21.07 -1.49 2.85
CA GLU A 108 -21.82 -0.39 2.21
C GLU A 108 -21.17 0.95 2.53
N ALA A 109 -20.89 1.23 3.81
CA ALA A 109 -20.26 2.48 4.23
C ALA A 109 -18.87 2.72 3.62
N ALA A 110 -18.12 1.66 3.30
CA ALA A 110 -16.80 1.76 2.66
C ALA A 110 -16.86 1.93 1.13
N SER A 111 -18.03 1.70 0.52
CA SER A 111 -18.24 1.75 -0.93
C SER A 111 -18.87 3.06 -1.43
N GLN A 112 -19.22 3.96 -0.51
CA GLN A 112 -19.74 5.31 -0.76
C GLN A 112 -18.59 6.30 -0.96
#